data_AF-A0A972RV82-F1
#
_entry.id   AF-A0A972RV82-F1
#
_cell.length_a   1.000
_cell.length_b   1.000
_cell.length_c   1.000
_cell.angle_alpha   90.00
_cell.angle_beta   90.00
_cell.angle_gamma   90.00
#
_symmetry.space_group_name_H-M   'P 1'
#
loop_
_entity.id
_entity.type
_entity.pdbx_description
1 polymer ?
#
loop_
_entity_poly.entity_id
_entity_poly.type
_entity_poly.pdbx_seq_one_letter_code
_entity_poly.pdbx_strand_id
1 'polypeptide(L)' 'KINFQENRCKRLWESAVITNTGEILPCCFDKDAKYSFGNVNNESFKSINNNKKALNFRKQLLSNRKQIDICKNCTEGLKT' A
#
# COMPACT_ATOMS: atom_id res chain seq x y z
N LYS A 1 12.24 8.24 -22.54
CA LYS A 1 11.70 6.87 -22.38
C LYS A 1 10.35 6.97 -21.67
N ILE A 2 9.25 6.54 -22.28
CA ILE A 2 7.93 6.54 -21.64
C ILE A 2 7.92 5.38 -20.64
N ASN A 3 8.10 5.68 -19.35
CA ASN A 3 8.05 4.68 -18.29
C ASN A 3 6.58 4.27 -18.07
N PHE A 4 6.19 3.14 -18.66
CA PHE A 4 4.86 2.57 -18.48
C PHE A 4 4.79 1.94 -17.08
N GLN A 5 4.31 2.70 -16.09
CA GLN A 5 4.04 2.19 -14.76
C GLN A 5 2.80 1.27 -14.81
N GLU A 6 3.03 -0.03 -14.62
CA GLU A 6 1.97 -1.03 -14.57
C GLU A 6 1.19 -0.95 -13.24
N ASN A 7 -0.08 -1.35 -13.28
CA ASN A 7 -0.96 -1.46 -12.11
C ASN A 7 -0.63 -2.69 -11.25
N ARG A 8 0.64 -2.82 -10.87
CA ARG A 8 1.17 -3.89 -10.01
C ARG A 8 2.17 -3.31 -9.03
N CYS A 9 2.28 -3.92 -7.86
CA CYS A 9 3.24 -3.55 -6.83
C CYS A 9 3.59 -4.79 -6.03
N LYS A 10 4.83 -5.28 -6.16
CA LYS A 10 5.30 -6.49 -5.47
C LYS A 10 5.35 -6.26 -3.95
N ARG A 11 5.83 -5.09 -3.53
CA ARG A 11 5.98 -4.71 -2.12
C ARG A 11 4.69 -4.81 -1.30
N LEU A 12 3.53 -4.48 -1.89
CA LEU A 12 2.23 -4.55 -1.22
C LEU A 12 1.80 -5.99 -0.88
N TRP A 13 2.32 -6.98 -1.61
CA TRP A 13 1.98 -8.39 -1.42
C TRP A 13 2.97 -9.12 -0.50
N GLU A 14 4.22 -8.67 -0.45
CA GLU A 14 5.29 -9.33 0.30
C GLU A 14 5.54 -8.73 1.67
N SER A 15 5.13 -7.47 1.88
CA SER A 15 5.48 -6.74 3.10
C SER A 15 4.35 -5.81 3.55
N ALA A 16 4.35 -5.52 4.84
CA ALA A 16 3.54 -4.48 5.45
C ALA A 16 4.46 -3.58 6.30
N VAL A 17 4.06 -2.33 6.49
CA VAL A 17 4.77 -1.39 7.35
C VAL A 17 3.94 -1.17 8.61
N ILE A 18 4.59 -1.19 9.77
CA ILE A 18 3.98 -0.85 11.05
C ILE A 18 4.68 0.39 11.57
N THR A 19 3.93 1.45 11.89
CA THR A 19 4.50 2.67 12.49
C THR A 19 4.84 2.45 13.96
N ASN A 20 5.60 3.37 14.56
CA ASN A 20 5.88 3.33 16.00
C ASN A 20 4.61 3.46 16.88
N THR A 21 3.54 4.04 16.36
CA THR A 21 2.22 4.15 17.01
C THR A 21 1.32 2.94 16.75
N GLY A 22 1.80 1.96 15.98
CA GLY A 22 1.08 0.70 15.71
C GLY A 22 0.18 0.70 14.48
N GLU A 23 0.19 1.75 13.65
CA GLU A 23 -0.60 1.78 12.42
C GLU A 23 -0.01 0.87 11.35
N ILE A 24 -0.85 0.06 10.69
CA ILE A 24 -0.47 -0.77 9.54
C ILE A 24 -0.68 0.01 8.26
N LEU A 25 0.39 0.19 7.50
CA LEU A 25 0.40 0.95 6.24
C LEU A 25 0.68 0.04 5.04
N PRO A 26 0.17 0.39 3.84
CA PRO A 26 0.43 -0.35 2.60
C PRO A 26 1.87 -0.26 2.11
N CYS A 27 2.60 0.80 2.49
CA CYS A 27 3.91 1.10 1.92
C CYS A 27 4.67 2.12 2.81
N CYS A 28 6.00 2.09 2.78
CA CYS A 28 6.83 3.08 3.48
C CYS A 28 6.78 4.48 2.86
N PHE A 29 6.21 4.62 1.66
CA PHE A 29 5.97 5.92 1.04
C PHE A 29 4.78 6.68 1.66
N ASP A 30 3.94 6.01 2.47
CA ASP A 30 2.85 6.63 3.22
C ASP A 30 3.36 7.28 4.51
N LYS A 31 4.12 8.37 4.36
CA LYS A 31 4.81 9.04 5.48
C LYS A 31 3.88 9.61 6.55
N ASP A 32 2.67 9.99 6.13
CA ASP A 32 1.66 10.63 6.98
C ASP A 32 0.57 9.63 7.43
N ALA A 33 0.75 8.32 7.16
CA ALA A 33 -0.22 7.26 7.47
C ALA A 33 -1.64 7.48 6.88
N LYS A 34 -1.75 8.17 5.73
CA LYS A 34 -3.04 8.50 5.09
C LYS A 34 -3.82 7.27 4.66
N TYR A 35 -3.11 6.18 4.34
CA TYR A 35 -3.67 4.92 3.88
C TYR A 35 -3.63 3.84 4.96
N SER A 36 -3.62 4.23 6.24
CA SER A 36 -3.68 3.31 7.38
C SER A 36 -4.85 2.33 7.29
N PHE A 37 -4.53 1.04 7.39
CA PHE A 37 -5.52 -0.03 7.38
C PHE A 37 -6.13 -0.26 8.76
N GLY A 38 -5.46 0.14 9.84
CA GLY A 38 -5.86 -0.11 11.22
C GLY A 38 -4.65 -0.08 12.15
N ASN A 39 -4.88 -0.30 13.45
CA ASN A 39 -3.82 -0.24 14.46
C ASN A 39 -3.70 -1.56 15.23
N VAL A 40 -2.48 -2.12 15.31
CA VAL A 40 -2.20 -3.42 15.96
C VAL A 40 -2.48 -3.43 17.45
N ASN A 41 -2.57 -2.27 18.09
CA ASN A 41 -2.94 -2.16 19.51
C ASN A 41 -4.43 -2.49 19.74
N ASN A 42 -5.26 -2.46 18.68
CA ASN A 42 -6.71 -2.66 18.78
C ASN A 42 -7.18 -3.97 18.13
N GLU A 43 -6.52 -4.40 17.06
CA GLU A 43 -6.91 -5.57 16.27
C GLU A 43 -5.69 -6.39 15.84
N SER A 44 -5.88 -7.69 15.60
CA SER A 44 -4.79 -8.52 15.06
C SER A 44 -4.35 -8.05 13.67
N PHE A 45 -3.05 -8.17 13.37
CA PHE A 45 -2.49 -7.90 12.04
C PHE A 45 -3.29 -8.59 10.92
N LYS A 46 -3.69 -9.85 11.14
CA LYS A 46 -4.46 -10.63 10.16
C LYS A 46 -5.83 -10.01 9.88
N SER A 47 -6.54 -9.51 10.90
CA SER A 47 -7.81 -8.80 10.73
C SER A 47 -7.60 -7.54 9.89
N ILE A 48 -6.66 -6.70 10.31
CA ILE A 48 -6.39 -5.40 9.68
C ILE A 48 -5.95 -5.58 8.22
N ASN A 49 -5.02 -6.49 7.96
CA ASN A 49 -4.48 -6.72 6.63
C ASN A 49 -5.51 -7.31 5.64
N ASN A 50 -6.61 -7.91 6.13
CA ASN A 50 -7.68 -8.47 5.31
C ASN A 50 -8.99 -7.68 5.38
N ASN A 51 -9.00 -6.52 6.03
CA ASN A 51 -10.21 -5.73 6.17
C ASN A 51 -10.57 -5.00 4.86
N LYS A 52 -11.73 -4.32 4.89
CA LYS A 52 -12.26 -3.58 3.73
C LYS A 52 -11.30 -2.49 3.23
N LYS A 53 -10.58 -1.78 4.12
CA LYS A 53 -9.61 -0.74 3.72
C LYS A 53 -8.46 -1.34 2.93
N ALA A 54 -7.85 -2.40 3.46
CA ALA A 54 -6.72 -3.09 2.83
C ALA A 54 -7.11 -3.72 1.49
N LEU A 55 -8.27 -4.38 1.43
CA LEU A 55 -8.79 -4.96 0.19
C LEU A 55 -9.13 -3.89 -0.86
N ASN A 56 -9.73 -2.77 -0.46
CA ASN A 56 -10.04 -1.67 -1.38
C ASN A 56 -8.77 -1.02 -1.93
N PHE A 57 -7.75 -0.80 -1.10
CA PHE A 57 -6.46 -0.27 -1.56
C PHE A 57 -5.82 -1.17 -2.61
N ARG A 58 -5.82 -2.49 -2.39
CA ARG A 58 -5.33 -3.47 -3.37
C ARG A 58 -6.11 -3.41 -4.68
N LYS A 59 -7.44 -3.35 -4.62
CA LYS A 59 -8.28 -3.19 -5.82
C LYS A 59 -7.97 -1.90 -6.57
N GLN A 60 -7.87 -0.78 -5.86
CA GLN A 60 -7.53 0.52 -6.45
C GLN A 60 -6.17 0.49 -7.13
N LEU A 61 -5.17 -0.15 -6.51
CA LEU A 61 -3.84 -0.28 -7.09
C LEU A 61 -3.84 -1.13 -8.37
N LEU A 62 -4.61 -2.22 -8.41
CA LEU A 62 -4.75 -3.08 -9.59
C LEU A 62 -5.55 -2.40 -10.73
N SER A 63 -6.45 -1.48 -10.41
CA SER A 63 -7.26 -0.75 -11.40
C SER A 63 -6.57 0.51 -11.92
N ASN A 64 -6.01 1.34 -11.04
CA ASN A 64 -5.36 2.60 -11.42
C ASN A 64 -4.34 3.05 -10.36
N ARG A 65 -3.16 2.43 -10.37
CA ARG A 65 -2.07 2.75 -9.45
C ARG A 65 -1.66 4.22 -9.50
N LYS A 66 -1.72 4.86 -10.68
CA LYS A 66 -1.32 6.25 -10.89
C LYS A 66 -2.20 7.26 -10.15
N GLN A 67 -3.40 6.87 -9.70
CA GLN A 67 -4.25 7.75 -8.89
C GLN A 67 -3.84 7.80 -7.42
N ILE A 68 -3.10 6.81 -6.93
CA ILE A 68 -2.63 6.76 -5.55
C ILE A 68 -1.37 7.62 -5.46
N ASP A 69 -1.42 8.71 -4.70
CA ASP A 69 -0.36 9.72 -4.59
C ASP A 69 1.00 9.12 -4.18
N ILE A 70 1.02 8.23 -3.18
CA ILE A 70 2.23 7.54 -2.71
C ILE A 70 2.80 6.56 -3.75
N CYS A 71 2.02 6.19 -4.77
CA CYS A 71 2.43 5.26 -5.82
C CYS A 71 2.96 5.97 -7.08
N LYS A 72 2.59 7.22 -7.33
CA LYS A 72 2.86 7.94 -8.60
C LYS A 72 4.33 7.95 -9.00
N ASN A 73 5.22 8.17 -8.02
CA ASN A 73 6.67 8.29 -8.24
C ASN A 73 7.44 7.04 -7.80
N CYS A 74 6.75 5.93 -7.55
CA CYS A 74 7.37 4.70 -7.10
C CYS A 74 7.90 3.87 -8.29
N THR A 75 9.15 3.42 -8.17
CA THR A 75 9.86 2.63 -9.20
C THR A 75 9.53 1.15 -9.18
N GLU A 76 8.83 0.65 -8.16
CA GLU A 76 8.37 -0.74 -8.11
C GLU A 76 7.55 -1.09 -9.34
N GLY A 77 7.81 -2.24 -9.96
CA GLY A 77 7.06 -2.73 -11.11
C GLY A 77 7.38 -2.09 -12.47
N LEU A 78 8.35 -1.16 -12.56
CA LEU A 78 8.89 -0.69 -13.84
C LEU A 78 9.55 -1.85 -14.60
N LYS A 79 9.37 -1.90 -15.92
CA LYS A 79 10.10 -2.83 -16.78
C LYS A 79 11.54 -2.36 -16.90
N THR A 80 12.48 -3.20 -16.47
CA THR A 80 13.91 -3.11 -16.80
C THR A 80 14.14 -3.44 -18.26
#